data_AF-A0A1L9WSG0-F1
#
_entry.id   AF-A0A1L9WSG0-F1
#
_cell.length_a   1.000
_cell.length_b   1.000
_cell.length_c   1.000
_cell.angle_alpha   90.00
_cell.angle_beta   90.00
_cell.angle_gamma   90.00
#
_symmetry.space_group_name_H-M   'P 1'
#
loop_
_entity.id
_entity.type
_entity.pdbx_description
1 polymer ?
#
loop_
_entity_poly.entity_id
_entity_poly.type
_entity_poly.pdbx_seq_one_letter_code
_entity_poly.pdbx_strand_id
1 'polypeptide(L)'
;MSLSTWRLYLELTHLNHSLDAIAIYLPCATGVVHAAAASHRQTLPLSLVPQCLMRWLPISVLQTSFGNTVNDILDQDLDRKVSRCWNSLLAWEALSTTQASILLRFKRYQQLYLPAGKRVTNYPQVILGAMFAAGFTCGNESTGLRLASQAQTVKLSAGSMMGVLCLWVVMLDVIYAFQDIGDDPRAGVRSMSVRFQNSSRRLFTVFGGILHDPLFARVADGDSGGGFR
;
A
#
# COMPACT_ATOMS: atom_id res chain seq x y z
N MET A 1 -16.56 -24.73 18.23
CA MET A 1 -17.27 -24.74 16.93
C MET A 1 -16.21 -24.84 15.85
N SER A 2 -16.19 -25.90 15.04
CA SER A 2 -15.28 -25.94 13.89
C SER A 2 -15.80 -24.95 12.83
N LEU A 3 -14.94 -24.01 12.43
CA LEU A 3 -15.22 -23.16 11.27
C LEU A 3 -15.27 -24.05 10.03
N SER A 4 -16.19 -23.78 9.10
CA SER A 4 -16.20 -24.49 7.82
C SER A 4 -14.95 -24.13 7.02
N THR A 5 -14.41 -25.09 6.25
CA THR A 5 -13.16 -24.93 5.48
C THR A 5 -13.14 -23.66 4.62
N TRP A 6 -14.28 -23.27 4.05
CA TRP A 6 -14.37 -22.08 3.21
C TRP A 6 -14.28 -20.77 4.03
N ARG A 7 -14.83 -20.74 5.25
CA ARG A 7 -14.71 -19.58 6.16
C ARG A 7 -13.28 -19.37 6.62
N LEU A 8 -12.56 -20.46 6.89
CA LEU A 8 -11.13 -20.43 7.19
C LEU A 8 -10.33 -19.79 6.05
N TYR A 9 -10.60 -20.18 4.79
CA TYR A 9 -9.95 -19.55 3.64
C TYR A 9 -10.28 -18.07 3.50
N LEU A 10 -11.54 -17.65 3.71
CA LEU A 10 -11.88 -16.23 3.67
C LEU A 10 -11.17 -15.40 4.74
N GLU A 11 -11.10 -15.92 5.96
CA GLU A 11 -10.42 -15.22 7.06
C GLU A 11 -8.91 -15.10 6.81
N LEU A 12 -8.28 -16.13 6.23
CA LEU A 12 -6.84 -16.13 5.93
C LEU A 12 -6.44 -15.31 4.71
N THR A 13 -7.32 -15.27 3.70
CA THR A 13 -7.10 -14.50 2.47
C THR A 13 -7.61 -13.07 2.58
N HIS A 14 -8.31 -12.75 3.68
CA HIS A 14 -8.95 -11.46 3.95
C HIS A 14 -9.85 -10.98 2.79
N LEU A 15 -10.40 -11.93 2.01
CA LEU A 15 -11.28 -11.61 0.87
C LEU A 15 -12.62 -10.99 1.29
N ASN A 16 -12.95 -11.06 2.59
CA ASN A 16 -14.05 -10.34 3.21
C ASN A 16 -13.78 -8.83 3.36
N HIS A 17 -12.52 -8.38 3.25
CA HIS A 17 -12.13 -6.97 3.39
C HIS A 17 -11.81 -6.36 2.02
N SER A 18 -12.85 -5.86 1.34
CA SER A 18 -12.72 -5.27 0.00
C SER A 18 -11.89 -3.98 -0.06
N LEU A 19 -11.68 -3.32 1.08
CA LEU A 19 -10.93 -2.06 1.17
C LEU A 19 -9.45 -2.22 0.83
N ASP A 20 -8.84 -3.35 1.21
CA ASP A 20 -7.42 -3.60 0.97
C ASP A 20 -7.15 -3.78 -0.54
N ALA A 21 -8.04 -4.48 -1.24
CA ALA A 21 -7.99 -4.63 -2.69
C ALA A 21 -8.17 -3.29 -3.42
N ILE A 22 -8.98 -2.39 -2.88
CA ILE A 22 -9.14 -1.02 -3.41
C ILE A 22 -7.85 -0.22 -3.19
N ALA A 23 -7.23 -0.33 -2.01
CA ALA A 23 -5.99 0.37 -1.70
C ALA A 23 -4.84 -0.04 -2.63
N ILE A 24 -4.74 -1.30 -3.04
CA ILE A 24 -3.77 -1.76 -4.06
C ILE A 24 -4.19 -1.33 -5.47
N TYR A 25 -5.47 -1.37 -5.79
CA TYR A 25 -5.98 -1.07 -7.13
C TYR A 25 -5.82 0.42 -7.51
N LEU A 26 -6.10 1.34 -6.59
CA LEU A 26 -6.14 2.78 -6.87
C LEU A 26 -4.80 3.35 -7.36
N PRO A 27 -3.63 3.03 -6.76
CA PRO A 27 -2.34 3.42 -7.31
C PRO A 27 -2.12 2.92 -8.74
N CYS A 28 -2.46 1.66 -9.03
CA CYS A 28 -2.34 1.12 -10.40
C CYS A 28 -3.29 1.83 -11.37
N ALA A 29 -4.54 2.05 -10.98
CA ALA A 29 -5.53 2.73 -11.79
C ALA A 29 -5.13 4.19 -12.10
N THR A 30 -4.65 4.92 -11.10
CA THR A 30 -4.13 6.29 -11.28
C THR A 30 -2.91 6.32 -12.18
N GLY A 31 -2.03 5.31 -12.12
CA GLY A 31 -0.92 5.11 -13.06
C GLY A 31 -1.38 4.97 -14.51
N VAL A 32 -2.41 4.16 -14.76
CA VAL A 32 -3.01 3.97 -16.10
C VAL A 32 -3.62 5.28 -16.61
N VAL A 33 -4.40 5.98 -15.78
CA VAL A 33 -5.03 7.26 -16.14
C VAL A 33 -3.98 8.35 -16.40
N HIS A 34 -2.94 8.43 -15.57
CA HIS A 34 -1.84 9.34 -15.78
C HIS A 34 -1.12 9.06 -17.10
N ALA A 35 -0.89 7.78 -17.45
CA ALA A 35 -0.29 7.41 -18.72
C ALA A 35 -1.14 7.89 -19.91
N ALA A 36 -2.46 7.69 -19.84
CA ALA A 36 -3.39 8.15 -20.86
C ALA A 36 -3.34 9.67 -21.04
N ALA A 37 -3.32 10.43 -19.93
CA ALA A 37 -3.24 11.89 -19.95
C ALA A 37 -1.88 12.41 -20.48
N ALA A 38 -0.78 11.77 -20.07
CA ALA A 38 0.57 12.13 -20.48
C ALA A 38 0.85 11.82 -21.96
N SER A 39 0.09 10.90 -22.56
CA SER A 39 0.29 10.44 -23.93
C SER A 39 -0.38 11.33 -24.97
N HIS A 40 -0.63 12.61 -24.67
CA HIS A 40 -1.23 13.57 -25.60
C HIS A 40 -0.49 13.73 -26.96
N ARG A 41 0.72 13.14 -27.10
CA ARG A 41 1.50 13.02 -28.36
C ARG A 41 1.79 11.59 -28.83
N GLN A 42 1.50 10.55 -28.04
CA GLN A 42 1.64 9.15 -28.41
C GLN A 42 0.23 8.56 -28.52
N THR A 43 -0.17 8.06 -29.69
CA THR A 43 -1.52 7.52 -29.92
C THR A 43 -1.75 6.23 -29.14
N LEU A 44 -1.95 6.31 -27.82
CA LEU A 44 -2.47 5.21 -27.03
C LEU A 44 -3.92 4.96 -27.49
N PRO A 45 -4.26 3.73 -27.90
CA PRO A 45 -5.63 3.43 -28.27
C PRO A 45 -6.54 3.62 -27.04
N LEU A 46 -7.63 4.39 -27.19
CA LEU A 46 -8.58 4.65 -26.09
C LEU A 46 -9.13 3.36 -25.47
N SER A 47 -9.20 2.26 -26.23
CA SER A 47 -9.63 0.95 -25.75
C SER A 47 -8.63 0.28 -24.80
N LEU A 48 -7.37 0.70 -24.78
CA LEU A 48 -6.33 0.12 -23.92
C LEU A 48 -6.52 0.51 -22.46
N VAL A 49 -6.94 1.74 -22.18
CA VAL A 49 -7.19 2.25 -20.82
C VAL A 49 -8.18 1.35 -20.06
N PRO A 50 -9.41 1.11 -20.54
CA PRO A 50 -10.34 0.22 -19.85
C PRO A 50 -9.84 -1.22 -19.80
N GLN A 51 -9.08 -1.70 -20.79
CA GLN A 51 -8.48 -3.04 -20.73
C GLN A 51 -7.46 -3.17 -19.60
N CYS A 52 -6.58 -2.18 -19.43
CA CYS A 52 -5.61 -2.16 -18.33
C CYS A 52 -6.31 -2.09 -16.98
N LEU A 53 -7.29 -1.20 -16.81
CA LEU A 53 -8.09 -1.10 -15.57
C LEU A 53 -8.77 -2.44 -15.23
N MET A 54 -9.43 -3.07 -16.22
CA MET A 54 -10.09 -4.36 -16.02
C MET A 54 -9.12 -5.49 -15.67
N ARG A 55 -7.89 -5.46 -16.19
CA ARG A 55 -6.84 -6.44 -15.84
C ARG A 55 -6.32 -6.23 -14.41
N TRP A 56 -6.21 -4.99 -13.95
CA TRP A 56 -5.72 -4.68 -12.61
C TRP A 56 -6.68 -5.07 -11.48
N LEU A 57 -8.00 -5.13 -11.74
CA LEU A 57 -9.01 -5.53 -10.75
C LEU A 57 -8.77 -6.93 -10.14
N PRO A 58 -8.68 -8.03 -10.93
CA PRO A 58 -8.41 -9.34 -10.36
C PRO A 58 -6.99 -9.44 -9.78
N ILE A 59 -6.01 -8.71 -10.35
CA ILE A 59 -4.63 -8.70 -9.86
C ILE A 59 -4.56 -8.08 -8.46
N SER A 60 -5.27 -6.97 -8.20
CA SER A 60 -5.25 -6.31 -6.90
C SER A 60 -5.84 -7.18 -5.80
N VAL A 61 -6.91 -7.94 -6.11
CA VAL A 61 -7.51 -8.92 -5.18
C VAL A 61 -6.50 -10.01 -4.82
N LEU A 62 -5.85 -10.62 -5.83
CA LEU A 62 -4.86 -11.67 -5.61
C LEU A 62 -3.65 -11.17 -4.83
N GLN A 63 -3.14 -9.98 -5.16
CA GLN A 63 -2.00 -9.38 -4.49
C GLN A 63 -2.31 -9.00 -3.04
N THR A 64 -3.55 -8.57 -2.77
CA THR A 64 -4.04 -8.31 -1.41
C THR A 64 -4.06 -9.58 -0.59
N SER A 65 -4.71 -10.64 -1.10
CA SER A 65 -4.77 -11.91 -0.40
C SER A 65 -3.38 -12.46 -0.11
N PHE A 66 -2.46 -12.38 -1.08
CA PHE A 66 -1.08 -12.77 -0.87
C PHE A 66 -0.37 -11.92 0.20
N GLY A 67 -0.49 -10.60 0.12
CA GLY A 67 0.12 -9.66 1.07
C GLY A 67 -0.38 -9.89 2.49
N ASN A 68 -1.69 -10.05 2.67
CA ASN A 68 -2.30 -10.26 3.98
C ASN A 68 -1.92 -11.64 4.56
N THR A 69 -1.93 -12.71 3.74
CA THR A 69 -1.44 -14.02 4.19
C THR A 69 0.03 -13.96 4.63
N VAL A 70 0.88 -13.24 3.90
CA VAL A 70 2.29 -13.07 4.26
C VAL A 70 2.44 -12.25 5.55
N ASN A 71 1.63 -11.20 5.70
CA ASN A 71 1.61 -10.39 6.92
C ASN A 71 1.24 -11.24 8.13
N ASP A 72 0.16 -12.01 8.05
CA ASP A 72 -0.31 -12.89 9.14
C ASP A 72 0.75 -13.93 9.53
N ILE A 73 1.48 -14.50 8.57
CA ILE A 73 2.58 -15.46 8.86
C ILE A 73 3.73 -14.81 9.62
N LEU A 74 3.99 -13.53 9.34
CA LEU A 74 5.14 -12.80 9.87
C LEU A 74 4.81 -12.08 11.17
N ASP A 75 3.56 -11.74 11.41
CA ASP A 75 3.10 -11.05 12.62
C ASP A 75 2.58 -12.01 13.71
N GLN A 76 2.56 -13.34 13.50
CA GLN A 76 2.03 -14.33 14.46
C GLN A 76 2.47 -14.13 15.93
N ASP A 77 3.73 -13.81 16.19
CA ASP A 77 4.24 -13.58 17.55
C ASP A 77 3.77 -12.25 18.16
N LEU A 78 3.47 -11.25 17.33
CA LEU A 78 2.87 -9.98 17.74
C LEU A 78 1.35 -10.14 17.89
N ASP A 79 0.69 -10.77 16.92
CA ASP A 79 -0.77 -10.99 16.88
C ASP A 79 -1.27 -11.80 18.07
N ARG A 80 -0.46 -12.73 18.59
CA ARG A 80 -0.79 -13.47 19.82
C ARG A 80 -1.01 -12.56 21.03
N LYS A 81 -0.43 -11.36 21.02
CA LYS A 81 -0.51 -10.37 22.10
C LYS A 81 -1.66 -9.38 21.90
N VAL A 82 -2.34 -9.40 20.74
CA VAL A 82 -3.42 -8.46 20.39
C VAL A 82 -4.73 -9.23 20.24
N SER A 83 -5.68 -8.96 21.14
CA SER A 83 -6.93 -9.74 21.22
C SER A 83 -7.77 -9.71 19.94
N ARG A 84 -7.71 -8.61 19.17
CA ARG A 84 -8.39 -8.45 17.87
C ARG A 84 -7.93 -9.46 16.81
N CYS A 85 -6.69 -9.95 16.89
CA CYS A 85 -6.09 -10.82 15.86
C CYS A 85 -6.35 -12.32 16.08
N TRP A 86 -7.01 -12.70 17.19
CA TRP A 86 -7.14 -14.12 17.58
C TRP A 86 -7.92 -14.97 16.58
N ASN A 87 -8.90 -14.41 15.85
CA ASN A 87 -9.66 -15.17 14.84
C ASN A 87 -8.75 -15.65 13.70
N SER A 88 -7.86 -14.80 13.20
CA SER A 88 -6.90 -15.20 12.15
C SER A 88 -5.92 -16.26 12.68
N LEU A 89 -5.44 -16.11 13.91
CA LEU A 89 -4.59 -17.11 14.56
C LEU A 89 -5.26 -18.49 14.70
N LEU A 90 -6.53 -18.52 15.11
CA LEU A 90 -7.31 -19.76 15.19
C LEU A 90 -7.50 -20.39 13.81
N ALA A 91 -7.63 -19.57 12.75
CA ALA A 91 -7.72 -20.07 11.39
C ALA A 91 -6.41 -20.74 10.93
N TRP A 92 -5.26 -20.20 11.32
CA TRP A 92 -3.95 -20.82 11.08
C TRP A 92 -3.77 -22.16 11.81
N GLU A 93 -4.22 -22.23 13.06
CA GLU A 93 -4.14 -23.46 13.86
C GLU A 93 -5.06 -24.58 13.32
N ALA A 94 -6.12 -24.21 12.61
CA ALA A 94 -7.03 -25.16 11.96
C ALA A 94 -6.52 -25.75 10.63
N LEU A 95 -5.41 -25.24 10.07
CA LEU A 95 -4.84 -25.73 8.82
C LEU A 95 -3.94 -26.97 9.02
N SER A 96 -3.98 -27.88 8.04
CA SER A 96 -3.13 -29.08 8.00
C SER A 96 -1.63 -28.73 7.92
N THR A 97 -0.78 -29.54 8.57
CA THR A 97 0.69 -29.40 8.61
C THR A 97 1.34 -29.30 7.22
N THR A 98 0.74 -29.93 6.21
CA THR A 98 1.25 -29.87 4.83
C THR A 98 1.07 -28.49 4.20
N GLN A 99 -0.09 -27.85 4.43
CA GLN A 99 -0.38 -26.50 3.92
C GLN A 99 0.48 -25.45 4.61
N ALA A 100 0.66 -25.57 5.93
CA ALA A 100 1.56 -24.73 6.70
C ALA A 100 3.03 -24.82 6.23
N SER A 101 3.49 -26.00 5.80
CA SER A 101 4.89 -26.21 5.38
C SER A 101 5.25 -25.52 4.06
N ILE A 102 4.31 -25.43 3.10
CA ILE A 102 4.50 -24.70 1.84
C ILE A 102 4.62 -23.20 2.15
N LEU A 103 3.73 -22.68 3.00
CA LEU A 103 3.68 -21.28 3.42
C LEU A 103 4.91 -20.88 4.27
N LEU A 104 5.43 -21.79 5.11
CA LEU A 104 6.67 -21.62 5.86
C LEU A 104 7.93 -21.54 4.97
N ARG A 105 7.94 -22.22 3.81
CA ARG A 105 9.03 -22.09 2.83
C ARG A 105 9.04 -20.70 2.19
N PHE A 106 7.86 -20.12 1.93
CA PHE A 106 7.71 -18.73 1.48
C PHE A 106 8.19 -17.70 2.52
N LYS A 107 7.92 -17.95 3.82
CA LYS A 107 8.38 -17.11 4.95
C LYS A 107 9.88 -16.79 4.89
N ARG A 108 10.72 -17.75 4.48
CA ARG A 108 12.18 -17.60 4.47
C ARG A 108 12.73 -16.75 3.31
N TYR A 109 12.02 -16.70 2.18
CA TYR A 109 12.41 -15.88 1.03
C TYR A 109 11.94 -14.41 1.17
N GLN A 110 10.79 -14.18 1.81
CA GLN A 110 10.19 -12.85 1.92
C GLN A 110 10.63 -12.03 3.13
N GLN A 111 11.28 -12.65 4.13
CA GLN A 111 11.97 -11.90 5.21
C GLN A 111 13.01 -10.89 4.69
N LEU A 112 13.36 -10.96 3.40
CA LEU A 112 14.30 -10.05 2.75
C LEU A 112 13.67 -8.74 2.22
N TYR A 113 12.33 -8.61 2.12
CA TYR A 113 11.67 -7.48 1.41
C TYR A 113 10.56 -6.71 2.17
N LEU A 114 10.42 -6.93 3.49
CA LEU A 114 9.46 -6.33 4.47
C LEU A 114 8.17 -7.12 4.72
N PRO A 115 7.95 -7.49 6.01
CA PRO A 115 7.34 -6.65 7.04
C PRO A 115 8.07 -6.65 8.40
N ALA A 116 9.42 -6.69 8.41
CA ALA A 116 10.20 -6.48 9.65
C ALA A 116 10.09 -5.03 10.22
N GLY A 117 9.41 -4.13 9.50
CA GLY A 117 9.32 -2.70 9.80
C GLY A 117 8.83 -2.43 11.22
N LYS A 118 7.76 -3.10 11.65
CA LYS A 118 7.19 -2.98 13.00
C LYS A 118 8.18 -3.33 14.12
N ARG A 119 9.24 -4.08 13.82
CA ARG A 119 10.28 -4.51 14.78
C ARG A 119 11.51 -3.61 14.75
N VAL A 120 11.81 -3.03 13.58
CA VAL A 120 13.08 -2.32 13.35
C VAL A 120 12.94 -0.80 13.27
N THR A 121 11.80 -0.27 12.82
CA THR A 121 11.60 1.16 12.57
C THR A 121 10.33 1.68 13.23
N ASN A 122 10.32 2.98 13.56
CA ASN A 122 9.13 3.69 14.00
C ASN A 122 8.29 4.21 12.83
N TYR A 123 8.69 3.93 11.58
CA TYR A 123 8.02 4.41 10.37
C TYR A 123 7.65 3.29 9.39
N PRO A 124 7.12 2.14 9.85
CA PRO A 124 6.68 1.08 8.93
C PRO A 124 5.62 1.57 7.94
N GLN A 125 4.78 2.54 8.34
CA GLN A 125 3.75 3.15 7.50
C GLN A 125 4.32 3.83 6.25
N VAL A 126 5.50 4.44 6.35
CA VAL A 126 6.19 5.08 5.20
C VAL A 126 6.67 4.05 4.20
N ILE A 127 7.12 2.90 4.69
CA ILE A 127 7.57 1.81 3.82
C ILE A 127 6.37 1.20 3.10
N LEU A 128 5.26 0.98 3.82
CA LEU A 128 4.01 0.53 3.23
C LEU A 128 3.50 1.51 2.17
N GLY A 129 3.49 2.81 2.48
CA GLY A 129 3.10 3.86 1.54
C GLY A 129 3.94 3.87 0.26
N ALA A 130 5.26 3.71 0.38
CA ALA A 130 6.15 3.64 -0.77
C ALA A 130 5.88 2.40 -1.65
N MET A 131 5.61 1.25 -1.02
CA MET A 131 5.28 0.02 -1.74
C MET A 131 3.97 0.14 -2.53
N PHE A 132 2.94 0.72 -1.92
CA PHE A 132 1.66 0.96 -2.60
C PHE A 132 1.79 2.01 -3.71
N ALA A 133 2.56 3.08 -3.46
CA ALA A 133 2.84 4.10 -4.47
C ALA A 133 3.59 3.54 -5.69
N ALA A 134 4.42 2.50 -5.54
CA ALA A 134 5.04 1.80 -6.68
C ALA A 134 4.01 1.10 -7.58
N GLY A 135 2.79 0.83 -7.10
CA GLY A 135 1.67 0.38 -7.94
C GLY A 135 1.37 1.37 -9.08
N PHE A 136 1.61 2.66 -8.86
CA PHE A 136 1.48 3.69 -9.90
C PHE A 136 2.38 3.42 -11.11
N THR A 137 3.65 3.06 -10.88
CA THR A 137 4.57 2.77 -11.98
C THR A 137 4.15 1.52 -12.73
N CYS A 138 3.70 0.48 -12.02
CA CYS A 138 3.16 -0.73 -12.64
C CYS A 138 1.94 -0.43 -13.53
N GLY A 139 1.02 0.40 -13.02
CA GLY A 139 -0.13 0.87 -13.79
C GLY A 139 0.27 1.63 -15.04
N ASN A 140 1.21 2.55 -14.91
CA ASN A 140 1.70 3.35 -16.03
C ASN A 140 2.37 2.50 -17.11
N GLU A 141 3.29 1.61 -16.71
CA GLU A 141 4.00 0.69 -17.61
C GLU A 141 3.08 -0.31 -18.30
N SER A 142 1.95 -0.69 -17.66
CA SER A 142 0.97 -1.60 -18.27
C SER A 142 0.33 -1.05 -19.55
N THR A 143 0.40 0.27 -19.78
CA THR A 143 -0.06 0.92 -21.01
C THR A 143 1.01 0.93 -22.12
N GLY A 144 2.23 0.48 -21.82
CA GLY A 144 3.41 0.59 -22.69
C GLY A 144 4.16 1.92 -22.56
N LEU A 145 3.66 2.86 -21.75
CA LEU A 145 4.35 4.13 -21.49
C LEU A 145 5.56 3.92 -20.57
N ARG A 146 6.77 4.19 -21.07
CA ARG A 146 8.00 4.17 -20.26
C ARG A 146 8.27 5.56 -19.69
N LEU A 147 8.07 5.76 -18.39
CA LEU A 147 8.33 7.07 -17.74
C LEU A 147 9.76 7.57 -17.97
N ALA A 148 10.74 6.66 -17.97
CA ALA A 148 12.15 7.00 -18.13
C ALA A 148 12.44 7.77 -19.43
N SER A 149 11.70 7.49 -20.50
CA SER A 149 11.86 8.14 -21.81
C SER A 149 10.98 9.38 -22.01
N GLN A 150 10.18 9.77 -21.02
CA GLN A 150 9.27 10.91 -21.14
C GLN A 150 9.95 12.24 -20.80
N ALA A 151 9.29 13.35 -21.18
CA ALA A 151 9.73 14.70 -20.85
C ALA A 151 9.81 14.91 -19.33
N GLN A 152 10.66 15.84 -18.89
CA GLN A 152 10.86 16.12 -17.47
C GLN A 152 9.55 16.48 -16.75
N THR A 153 8.66 17.24 -17.40
CA THR A 153 7.34 17.59 -16.86
C THR A 153 6.50 16.37 -16.51
N VAL A 154 6.51 15.33 -17.36
CA VAL A 154 5.77 14.08 -17.12
C VAL A 154 6.39 13.26 -15.99
N LYS A 155 7.73 13.30 -15.86
CA LYS A 155 8.42 12.64 -14.75
C LYS A 155 8.12 13.33 -13.42
N LEU A 156 8.06 14.66 -13.41
CA LEU A 156 7.71 15.46 -12.24
C LEU A 156 6.24 15.23 -11.84
N SER A 157 5.30 15.21 -12.80
CA SER A 157 3.88 14.91 -12.51
C SER A 157 3.68 13.48 -12.01
N ALA A 158 4.42 12.51 -12.56
CA ALA A 158 4.42 11.14 -12.06
C ALA A 158 4.97 11.05 -10.63
N GLY A 159 6.13 11.66 -10.38
CA GLY A 159 6.75 11.67 -9.05
C GLY A 159 5.90 12.37 -8.00
N SER A 160 5.23 13.47 -8.37
CA SER A 160 4.32 14.17 -7.47
C SER A 160 3.09 13.32 -7.14
N MET A 161 2.50 12.65 -8.13
CA MET A 161 1.38 11.74 -7.92
C MET A 161 1.77 10.54 -7.03
N MET A 162 2.96 9.96 -7.24
CA MET A 162 3.48 8.91 -6.37
C MET A 162 3.68 9.40 -4.93
N GLY A 163 4.15 10.64 -4.75
CA GLY A 163 4.28 11.27 -3.44
C GLY A 163 2.92 11.41 -2.73
N VAL A 164 1.90 11.86 -3.45
CA VAL A 164 0.53 11.98 -2.93
C VAL A 164 -0.05 10.60 -2.57
N LEU A 165 0.10 9.60 -3.44
CA LEU A 165 -0.36 8.23 -3.17
C LEU A 165 0.34 7.62 -1.95
N CYS A 166 1.66 7.81 -1.82
CA CYS A 166 2.44 7.35 -0.67
C CYS A 166 1.92 8.00 0.62
N LEU A 167 1.75 9.33 0.62
CA LEU A 167 1.26 10.06 1.77
C LEU A 167 -0.17 9.66 2.14
N TRP A 168 -1.04 9.47 1.16
CA TRP A 168 -2.40 9.00 1.39
C TRP A 168 -2.43 7.65 2.11
N VAL A 169 -1.63 6.68 1.64
CA VAL A 169 -1.52 5.36 2.28
C VAL A 169 -0.93 5.47 3.69
N VAL A 170 0.13 6.28 3.88
CA VAL A 170 0.70 6.55 5.21
C VAL A 170 -0.37 7.11 6.16
N MET A 171 -1.15 8.09 5.71
CA MET A 171 -2.19 8.70 6.53
C MET A 171 -3.27 7.70 6.93
N LEU A 172 -3.77 6.92 5.98
CA LEU A 172 -4.75 5.88 6.25
C LEU A 172 -4.19 4.86 7.27
N ASP A 173 -3.00 4.34 7.02
CA ASP A 173 -2.39 3.32 7.88
C ASP A 173 -2.06 3.87 9.28
N VAL A 174 -1.69 5.15 9.39
CA VAL A 174 -1.54 5.82 10.70
C VAL A 174 -2.87 5.91 11.44
N ILE A 175 -3.97 6.27 10.75
CA ILE A 175 -5.31 6.33 11.37
C ILE A 175 -5.71 4.94 11.88
N TYR A 176 -5.48 3.88 11.10
CA TYR A 176 -5.75 2.51 11.53
C TYR A 176 -4.85 2.10 12.70
N ALA A 177 -3.55 2.40 12.66
CA ALA A 177 -2.60 2.08 13.73
C ALA A 177 -2.87 2.85 15.03
N PHE A 178 -3.66 3.94 15.00
CA PHE A 178 -4.13 4.60 16.22
C PHE A 178 -5.25 3.82 16.93
N GLN A 179 -5.95 2.92 16.24
CA GLN A 179 -6.97 2.07 16.86
C GLN A 179 -6.34 1.01 17.77
N ASP A 180 -5.14 0.54 17.41
CA ASP A 180 -4.41 -0.50 18.13
C ASP A 180 -3.42 0.07 19.18
N ILE A 181 -3.44 1.40 19.44
CA ILE A 181 -2.47 2.09 20.32
C ILE A 181 -2.48 1.59 21.77
N GLY A 182 -3.59 0.99 22.24
CA GLY A 182 -3.69 0.42 23.58
C GLY A 182 -2.88 -0.85 23.77
N ASP A 183 -2.68 -1.62 22.69
CA ASP A 183 -2.05 -2.94 22.71
C ASP A 183 -0.64 -2.91 22.08
N ASP A 184 -0.42 -2.11 21.04
CA ASP A 184 0.84 -2.00 20.29
C ASP A 184 2.09 -1.76 21.18
N PRO A 185 2.09 -0.78 22.12
CA PRO A 185 3.24 -0.57 23.00
C PRO A 185 3.52 -1.77 23.91
N ARG A 186 2.47 -2.48 24.36
CA ARG A 186 2.58 -3.66 25.23
C ARG A 186 3.13 -4.86 24.47
N ALA A 187 2.75 -4.98 23.20
CA ALA A 187 3.23 -6.02 22.30
C ALA A 187 4.69 -5.80 21.86
N GLY A 188 5.21 -4.57 22.02
CA GLY A 188 6.56 -4.16 21.60
C GLY A 188 6.63 -3.66 20.16
N VAL A 189 5.48 -3.31 19.58
CA VAL A 189 5.36 -2.81 18.20
C VAL A 189 5.89 -1.38 18.11
N ARG A 190 6.72 -1.13 17.09
CA ARG A 190 7.18 0.22 16.71
C ARG A 190 6.37 0.72 15.54
N SER A 191 5.85 1.94 15.64
CA SER A 191 5.00 2.53 14.60
C SER A 191 4.92 4.06 14.76
N MET A 192 4.45 4.76 13.73
CA MET A 192 4.22 6.21 13.81
C MET A 192 3.15 6.56 14.83
N SER A 193 2.10 5.74 15.00
CA SER A 193 1.07 5.96 16.02
C SER A 193 1.67 5.89 17.43
N VAL A 194 2.52 4.89 17.71
CA VAL A 194 3.24 4.75 18.99
C VAL A 194 4.21 5.92 19.21
N ARG A 195 4.97 6.32 18.18
CA ARG A 195 5.93 7.42 18.27
C ARG A 195 5.26 8.77 18.50
N PHE A 196 4.15 9.04 17.83
CA PHE A 196 3.45 10.32 17.84
C PHE A 196 2.17 10.32 18.67
N GLN A 197 2.00 9.34 19.57
CA GLN A 197 0.79 9.17 20.39
C GLN A 197 0.36 10.44 21.14
N ASN A 198 1.31 11.20 21.67
CA ASN A 198 1.08 12.44 22.43
C ASN A 198 1.01 13.70 21.54
N SER A 199 1.08 13.53 20.23
CA SER A 199 1.20 14.63 19.25
C SER A 199 0.41 14.37 17.97
N SER A 200 -0.60 13.49 18.03
CA SER A 200 -1.41 13.08 16.88
C SER A 200 -1.99 14.28 16.11
N ARG A 201 -2.50 15.30 16.80
CA ARG A 201 -2.99 16.54 16.17
C ARG A 201 -1.92 17.21 15.30
N ARG A 202 -0.70 17.37 15.82
CA ARG A 202 0.41 17.98 15.06
C ARG A 202 0.78 17.13 13.85
N LEU A 203 0.81 15.81 14.00
CA LEU A 203 1.09 14.89 12.90
C LEU A 203 0.07 15.06 11.76
N PHE A 204 -1.23 15.05 12.08
CA PHE A 204 -2.27 15.23 11.07
C PHE A 204 -2.30 16.64 10.48
N THR A 205 -1.95 17.68 11.24
CA THR A 205 -1.76 19.04 10.69
C THR A 205 -0.62 19.09 9.68
N VAL A 206 0.51 18.41 9.95
CA VAL A 206 1.63 18.33 9.00
C VAL A 206 1.21 17.57 7.75
N PHE A 207 0.52 16.44 7.89
CA PHE A 207 0.00 15.69 6.75
C PHE A 207 -0.96 16.53 5.89
N GLY A 208 -1.91 17.23 6.51
CA GLY A 208 -2.80 18.15 5.82
C GLY A 208 -2.03 19.29 5.12
N GLY A 209 -1.03 19.87 5.79
CA GLY A 209 -0.17 20.90 5.22
C GLY A 209 0.57 20.45 3.96
N ILE A 210 1.10 19.22 3.94
CA ILE A 210 1.80 18.67 2.76
C ILE A 210 0.83 18.45 1.60
N LEU A 211 -0.38 17.92 1.86
CA LEU A 211 -1.39 17.72 0.82
C LEU A 211 -1.92 19.03 0.22
N HIS A 212 -1.98 20.08 1.04
CA HIS A 212 -2.44 21.41 0.63
C HIS A 212 -1.29 22.33 0.17
N ASP A 213 -0.04 21.85 0.13
CA ASP A 213 1.10 22.67 -0.24
C ASP A 213 0.98 23.09 -1.73
N PRO A 214 0.96 24.41 -2.04
CA PRO A 214 0.94 24.91 -3.42
C PRO A 214 2.15 24.49 -4.26
N LEU A 215 3.20 23.88 -3.68
CA LEU A 215 4.30 23.29 -4.44
C LEU A 215 3.82 22.23 -5.46
N PHE A 216 2.74 21.50 -5.16
CA PHE A 216 2.11 20.56 -6.09
C PHE A 216 1.39 21.27 -7.26
N ALA A 217 0.82 22.46 -7.01
CA ALA A 217 0.20 23.28 -8.04
C ALA A 217 1.24 23.87 -9.01
N ARG A 218 2.41 24.28 -8.49
CA ARG A 218 3.51 24.84 -9.31
C ARG A 218 4.12 23.84 -10.31
N VAL A 219 4.08 22.54 -10.00
CA VAL A 219 4.53 21.49 -10.92
C VAL A 219 3.56 21.31 -12.09
N ALA A 220 2.27 21.59 -11.90
CA ALA A 220 1.25 21.54 -12.96
C ALA A 220 1.33 22.76 -13.89
N ASP A 221 1.77 23.92 -13.37
CA ASP A 221 1.83 25.17 -14.13
C ASP A 221 3.04 25.29 -15.07
N GLY A 222 3.97 24.33 -15.06
CA GLY A 222 5.05 24.28 -16.03
C GLY A 222 5.95 25.51 -16.01
N ASP A 223 6.21 26.09 -14.83
CA ASP A 223 7.09 27.25 -14.70
C ASP A 223 8.54 26.84 -14.95
N SER A 224 8.92 26.82 -16.23
CA SER A 224 10.30 26.92 -16.67
C SER A 224 10.80 28.29 -16.25
N GLY A 225 11.34 28.37 -15.04
CA GLY A 225 11.95 29.58 -14.48
C GLY A 225 12.91 30.21 -15.49
N GLY A 226 12.41 31.23 -16.17
CA GLY A 226 13.12 32.06 -17.12
C GLY A 226 12.70 33.50 -16.88
N GLY A 227 13.48 34.22 -16.06
CA GLY A 227 13.22 35.63 -15.82
C GLY A 227 13.85 36.20 -14.57
N PHE A 228 15.18 36.09 -14.42
CA PHE A 228 15.90 37.18 -13.76
C PHE A 228 16.17 38.25 -14.83
N ARG A 229 15.32 39.29 -14.85
CA ARG A 229 15.65 40.65 -15.25
C ARG A 229 14.82 41.61 -14.41
#